data_AF-A0A8D2LGG6-F1
#
_entry.id   AF-A0A8D2LGG6-F1
#
_cell.length_a   1.000
_cell.length_b   1.000
_cell.length_c   1.000
_cell.angle_alpha   90.00
_cell.angle_beta   90.00
_cell.angle_gamma   90.00
#
_symmetry.space_group_name_H-M   'P 1'
#
loop_
_entity.id
_entity.type
_entity.pdbx_description
1 polymer ?
#
loop_
_entity_poly.entity_id
_entity_poly.type
_entity_poly.pdbx_seq_one_letter_code
_entity_poly.pdbx_strand_id
1 'polypeptide(L)'
;ETGGDLQNRLKQVRAVLLQLSRKVAPGAWLHVPFLSPFAREKAPAYQRFQALAQDTPPGLTLPYQYRVLAEMFCSMDTIVGVLFNRSEAATFSKVKQGVQDMIRKQFEERHLGQIKAVFPASYTLRQEKNIPTFGGGGGSQRRSYQLTVEPVLGAGTCLAPPQSLSASRLMERRKTFSRNLVNIVKEHHKAFLAALQPPMEIPEHKLTRWHPRFNVDGVPDIIPAALPQAPQEDKITTAQEMLARAHGMLTPKMEKALTNLALRTALSSPPAPASPRPAPPDTPDSLRGVSQSLLERIRAKEAQKLQALMTRDPEQERRLDMLGRLPEMARVLRSVFVAEKKPALPLEVAGQRMVASCRALMTPGEMEKHLRLFAELLPDWVSILPIRQETYIKLDRNTDLNLITERLATRIREEERL
;
A
#
# COMPACT_ATOMS: atom_id res chain seq x y z
N GLU A 1 -56.68 -22.92 -2.09
CA GLU A 1 -55.72 -23.94 -2.58
C GLU A 1 -54.47 -23.36 -3.25
N THR A 2 -54.00 -22.15 -2.90
CA THR A 2 -52.91 -21.46 -3.62
C THR A 2 -51.57 -21.39 -2.87
N GLY A 3 -51.48 -21.90 -1.64
CA GLY A 3 -50.25 -21.88 -0.84
C GLY A 3 -49.32 -23.08 -1.05
N GLY A 4 -49.87 -24.27 -1.32
CA GLY A 4 -49.09 -25.50 -1.53
C GLY A 4 -48.32 -25.49 -2.84
N ASP A 5 -48.87 -24.85 -3.86
CA ASP A 5 -48.31 -24.82 -5.21
C ASP A 5 -47.03 -23.96 -5.29
N LEU A 6 -46.98 -22.87 -4.51
CA LEU A 6 -45.79 -22.01 -4.44
C LEU A 6 -44.63 -22.72 -3.70
N GLN A 7 -44.91 -23.47 -2.65
CA GLN A 7 -43.90 -24.25 -1.93
C GLN A 7 -43.35 -25.40 -2.78
N ASN A 8 -44.19 -26.05 -3.57
CA ASN A 8 -43.75 -27.10 -4.49
C ASN A 8 -42.85 -26.53 -5.60
N ARG A 9 -43.21 -25.38 -6.17
CA ARG A 9 -42.37 -24.68 -7.16
C ARG A 9 -41.03 -24.23 -6.58
N LEU A 10 -40.99 -23.73 -5.35
CA LEU A 10 -39.75 -23.35 -4.66
C LEU A 10 -38.83 -24.56 -4.39
N LYS A 11 -39.40 -25.70 -3.98
CA LYS A 11 -38.63 -26.94 -3.80
C LYS A 11 -38.06 -27.45 -5.13
N GLN A 12 -38.82 -27.33 -6.21
CA GLN A 12 -38.41 -27.77 -7.55
C GLN A 12 -37.29 -26.87 -8.12
N VAL A 13 -37.37 -25.55 -7.92
CA VAL A 13 -36.28 -24.62 -8.28
C VAL A 13 -35.00 -24.90 -7.49
N ARG A 14 -35.12 -25.23 -6.20
CA ARG A 14 -33.98 -25.58 -5.34
C ARG A 14 -33.32 -26.90 -5.76
N ALA A 15 -34.12 -27.88 -6.19
CA ALA A 15 -33.63 -29.14 -6.73
C ALA A 15 -32.91 -28.96 -8.09
N VAL A 16 -33.44 -28.10 -8.96
CA VAL A 16 -32.81 -27.75 -10.25
C VAL A 16 -31.49 -27.01 -10.04
N LEU A 17 -31.42 -26.09 -9.07
CA LEU A 17 -30.17 -25.41 -8.70
C LEU A 17 -29.11 -26.37 -8.14
N LEU A 18 -29.51 -27.37 -7.34
CA LEU A 18 -28.61 -28.41 -6.83
C LEU A 18 -28.14 -29.37 -7.93
N GLN A 19 -28.99 -29.65 -8.92
CA GLN A 19 -28.64 -30.44 -10.10
C GLN A 19 -27.69 -29.68 -11.05
N LEU A 20 -27.88 -28.36 -11.21
CA LEU A 20 -26.97 -27.48 -11.97
C LEU A 20 -25.60 -27.34 -11.27
N SER A 21 -25.59 -27.31 -9.94
CA SER A 21 -24.35 -27.29 -9.14
C SER A 21 -23.58 -28.61 -9.21
N ARG A 22 -24.26 -29.75 -9.41
CA ARG A 22 -23.63 -31.08 -9.57
C ARG A 22 -23.18 -31.42 -11.00
N LYS A 23 -23.66 -30.70 -12.02
CA LYS A 23 -23.31 -30.96 -13.45
C LYS A 23 -22.16 -30.12 -14.00
N VAL A 24 -21.60 -29.20 -13.21
CA VAL A 24 -20.36 -28.52 -13.59
C VAL A 24 -19.19 -29.31 -13.00
N ALA A 25 -18.82 -30.39 -13.68
CA ALA A 25 -17.50 -30.98 -13.52
C ALA A 25 -16.45 -29.97 -14.02
N PRO A 26 -15.34 -29.75 -13.29
CA PRO A 26 -14.29 -28.84 -13.71
C PRO A 26 -13.52 -29.47 -14.87
N GLY A 27 -13.91 -29.10 -16.10
CA GLY A 27 -13.12 -29.35 -17.29
C GLY A 27 -11.78 -28.63 -17.19
N ALA A 28 -10.72 -29.41 -17.26
CA ALA A 28 -9.32 -29.05 -17.15
C ALA A 28 -8.95 -27.74 -17.90
N TRP A 29 -8.49 -26.75 -17.14
CA TRP A 29 -7.61 -25.72 -17.65
C TRP A 29 -6.19 -26.05 -17.19
N LEU A 30 -5.29 -26.09 -18.17
CA LEU A 30 -3.95 -26.65 -18.11
C LEU A 30 -3.06 -25.95 -17.07
N HIS A 31 -2.32 -26.79 -16.34
CA HIS A 31 -1.27 -26.44 -15.40
C HIS A 31 -0.15 -25.61 -16.06
N VAL A 32 0.16 -24.45 -15.47
CA VAL A 32 1.49 -23.82 -15.53
C VAL A 32 1.87 -23.51 -14.08
N PRO A 33 3.09 -23.83 -13.61
CA PRO A 33 3.45 -23.74 -12.19
C PRO A 33 3.77 -22.27 -11.82
N PHE A 34 2.73 -21.46 -11.72
CA PHE A 34 2.72 -20.32 -10.82
C PHE A 34 2.20 -20.85 -9.49
N LEU A 35 2.90 -20.59 -8.39
CA LEU A 35 2.36 -20.85 -7.05
C LEU A 35 0.97 -20.22 -6.97
N SER A 36 -0.03 -21.10 -7.02
CA SER A 36 -1.45 -20.76 -7.09
C SER A 36 -1.83 -19.86 -5.90
N PRO A 37 -2.56 -18.75 -6.09
CA PRO A 37 -3.02 -17.88 -5.00
C PRO A 37 -4.15 -18.51 -4.15
N PHE A 38 -4.40 -19.81 -4.27
CA PHE A 38 -5.45 -20.52 -3.54
C PHE A 38 -5.01 -20.87 -2.12
N ALA A 39 -4.71 -19.82 -1.34
CA ALA A 39 -4.71 -19.84 0.13
C ALA A 39 -4.92 -18.43 0.71
N ARG A 40 -5.76 -17.59 0.09
CA ARG A 40 -6.38 -16.47 0.81
C ARG A 40 -7.88 -16.78 0.92
N GLU A 41 -8.30 -17.24 2.09
CA GLU A 41 -9.65 -16.93 2.56
C GLU A 41 -9.88 -15.43 2.28
N LYS A 42 -10.99 -15.13 1.59
CA LYS A 42 -11.27 -13.80 1.05
C LYS A 42 -11.09 -12.77 2.16
N ALA A 43 -9.99 -12.01 2.13
CA ALA A 43 -9.75 -10.94 3.09
C ALA A 43 -11.00 -10.03 3.13
N PRO A 44 -11.37 -9.48 4.29
CA PRO A 44 -12.54 -8.64 4.40
C PRO A 44 -12.55 -7.49 3.39
N ALA A 45 -13.73 -7.09 2.93
CA ALA A 45 -13.86 -6.03 1.91
C ALA A 45 -13.17 -4.71 2.33
N TYR A 46 -13.26 -4.35 3.61
CA TYR A 46 -12.61 -3.15 4.13
C TYR A 46 -11.08 -3.19 4.01
N GLN A 47 -10.46 -4.38 3.96
CA GLN A 47 -9.01 -4.51 3.74
C GLN A 47 -8.66 -4.48 2.25
N ARG A 48 -9.50 -5.12 1.42
CA ARG A 48 -9.27 -5.28 -0.03
C ARG A 48 -9.45 -4.00 -0.83
N PHE A 49 -10.25 -3.07 -0.32
CA PHE A 49 -10.61 -1.84 -1.03
C PHE A 49 -10.25 -0.59 -0.21
N GLN A 50 -9.36 -0.74 0.79
CA GLN A 50 -8.95 0.36 1.66
C GLN A 50 -8.25 1.48 0.89
N ALA A 51 -7.43 1.13 -0.11
CA ALA A 51 -6.74 2.11 -0.95
C ALA A 51 -7.71 2.90 -1.83
N LEU A 52 -8.79 2.27 -2.30
CA LEU A 52 -9.80 2.89 -3.16
C LEU A 52 -10.79 3.76 -2.39
N ALA A 53 -11.01 3.47 -1.10
CA ALA A 53 -11.94 4.21 -0.24
C ALA A 53 -11.33 5.46 0.43
N GLN A 54 -10.06 5.78 0.16
CA GLN A 54 -9.41 6.95 0.75
C GLN A 54 -9.72 8.22 -0.06
N ASP A 55 -10.27 9.24 0.59
CA ASP A 55 -10.49 10.58 0.01
C ASP A 55 -9.17 11.39 -0.17
N THR A 56 -8.03 10.70 -0.18
CA THR A 56 -6.72 11.33 -0.31
C THR A 56 -6.38 11.49 -1.80
N PRO A 57 -5.74 12.61 -2.20
CA PRO A 57 -5.26 12.77 -3.57
C PRO A 57 -4.45 11.56 -4.03
N PRO A 58 -4.57 11.15 -5.31
CA PRO A 58 -3.87 10.00 -5.84
C PRO A 58 -2.36 10.13 -5.61
N GLY A 59 -1.80 9.15 -4.91
CA GLY A 59 -0.39 9.12 -4.53
C GLY A 59 0.09 7.71 -4.23
N LEU A 60 1.29 7.59 -3.67
CA LEU A 60 1.88 6.30 -3.28
C LEU A 60 1.29 5.78 -1.95
N THR A 61 0.00 5.49 -1.96
CA THR A 61 -0.71 4.95 -0.79
C THR A 61 -0.23 3.53 -0.46
N LEU A 62 -0.20 3.21 0.83
CA LEU A 62 0.20 1.88 1.30
C LEU A 62 -1.01 0.92 1.35
N PRO A 63 -0.81 -0.38 1.07
CA PRO A 63 -1.81 -1.43 1.30
C PRO A 63 -2.26 -1.47 2.77
N TYR A 64 -3.50 -1.90 3.04
CA TYR A 64 -4.05 -2.00 4.40
C TYR A 64 -3.09 -2.69 5.38
N GLN A 65 -2.54 -3.84 5.01
CA GLN A 65 -1.64 -4.63 5.87
C GLN A 65 -0.37 -3.85 6.23
N TYR A 66 0.18 -3.10 5.27
CA TYR A 66 1.41 -2.32 5.47
C TYR A 66 1.14 -1.08 6.31
N ARG A 67 -0.06 -0.49 6.20
CA ARG A 67 -0.51 0.60 7.09
C ARG A 67 -0.63 0.12 8.54
N VAL A 68 -1.23 -1.05 8.76
CA VAL A 68 -1.30 -1.66 10.10
C VAL A 68 0.10 -1.92 10.66
N LEU A 69 1.01 -2.44 9.82
CA LEU A 69 2.40 -2.67 10.24
C LEU A 69 3.15 -1.36 10.55
N ALA A 70 2.90 -0.28 9.80
CA ALA A 70 3.45 1.05 10.09
C ALA A 70 2.93 1.62 11.41
N GLU A 71 1.65 1.40 11.73
CA GLU A 71 1.05 1.78 13.02
C GLU A 71 1.67 0.97 14.17
N MET A 72 1.83 -0.36 14.00
CA MET A 72 2.52 -1.23 14.95
C MET A 72 3.98 -0.78 15.18
N PHE A 73 4.72 -0.45 14.11
CA PHE A 73 6.07 0.08 14.23
C PHE A 73 6.11 1.40 15.00
N CYS A 74 5.26 2.37 14.66
CA CYS A 74 5.20 3.65 15.38
C CYS A 74 4.91 3.43 16.87
N SER A 75 4.01 2.49 17.17
CA SER A 75 3.65 2.17 18.54
C SER A 75 4.80 1.51 19.29
N MET A 76 5.42 0.51 18.67
CA MET A 76 6.58 -0.19 19.21
C MET A 76 7.74 0.76 19.46
N ASP A 77 8.10 1.62 18.51
CA ASP A 77 9.22 2.56 18.60
C ASP A 77 9.00 3.58 19.73
N THR A 78 7.75 3.96 20.00
CA THR A 78 7.38 4.81 21.13
C THR A 78 7.61 4.08 22.46
N ILE A 79 7.11 2.86 22.62
CA ILE A 79 7.27 2.07 23.86
C ILE A 79 8.73 1.73 24.11
N VAL A 80 9.46 1.28 23.08
CA VAL A 80 10.90 1.03 23.16
C VAL A 80 11.65 2.33 23.50
N GLY A 81 11.25 3.47 22.92
CA GLY A 81 11.80 4.78 23.27
C GLY A 81 11.65 5.14 24.73
N VAL A 82 10.47 4.94 25.30
CA VAL A 82 10.23 5.21 26.73
C VAL A 82 11.08 4.31 27.62
N LEU A 83 11.17 3.01 27.33
CA LEU A 83 11.96 2.05 28.11
C LEU A 83 13.46 2.32 27.99
N PHE A 84 13.93 2.56 26.77
CA PHE A 84 15.34 2.84 26.48
C PHE A 84 15.80 4.15 27.12
N ASN A 85 15.03 5.23 27.01
CA ASN A 85 15.41 6.54 27.54
C ASN A 85 15.49 6.57 29.07
N ARG A 86 14.80 5.65 29.77
CA ARG A 86 14.91 5.47 31.22
C ARG A 86 15.85 4.33 31.64
N SER A 87 16.68 3.84 30.71
CA SER A 87 17.65 2.75 30.92
C SER A 87 17.03 1.43 31.41
N GLU A 88 15.80 1.15 30.99
CA GLU A 88 15.12 -0.11 31.27
C GLU A 88 15.19 -1.05 30.07
N ALA A 89 15.51 -2.32 30.32
CA ALA A 89 15.52 -3.35 29.28
C ALA A 89 14.12 -3.54 28.67
N ALA A 90 14.00 -3.28 27.37
CA ALA A 90 12.76 -3.44 26.62
C ALA A 90 12.56 -4.90 26.22
N THR A 91 11.92 -5.67 27.10
CA THR A 91 11.53 -7.06 26.83
C THR A 91 10.32 -7.11 25.90
N PHE A 92 10.24 -8.15 25.08
CA PHE A 92 9.13 -8.33 24.14
C PHE A 92 7.78 -8.35 24.86
N SER A 93 7.69 -8.94 26.06
CA SER A 93 6.44 -8.93 26.85
C SER A 93 5.99 -7.51 27.21
N LYS A 94 6.91 -6.63 27.61
CA LYS A 94 6.60 -5.21 27.92
C LYS A 94 6.20 -4.45 26.66
N VAL A 95 6.95 -4.64 25.57
CA VAL A 95 6.68 -4.02 24.28
C VAL A 95 5.32 -4.48 23.74
N LYS A 96 5.04 -5.78 23.80
CA LYS A 96 3.77 -6.39 23.40
C LYS A 96 2.62 -5.76 24.16
N GLN A 97 2.68 -5.77 25.50
CA GLN A 97 1.63 -5.17 26.32
C GLN A 97 1.42 -3.69 25.98
N GLY A 98 2.49 -2.89 25.95
CA GLY A 98 2.40 -1.46 25.65
C GLY A 98 1.85 -1.15 24.26
N VAL A 99 2.21 -1.95 23.25
CA VAL A 99 1.66 -1.82 21.89
C VAL A 99 0.18 -2.18 21.89
N GLN A 100 -0.20 -3.33 22.43
CA GLN A 100 -1.61 -3.76 22.48
C GLN A 100 -2.50 -2.78 23.23
N ASP A 101 -1.99 -2.17 24.30
CA ASP A 101 -2.69 -1.13 25.05
C ASP A 101 -2.86 0.16 24.23
N MET A 102 -1.86 0.53 23.43
CA MET A 102 -1.91 1.77 22.65
C MET A 102 -2.76 1.65 21.37
N ILE A 103 -2.60 0.58 20.59
CA ILE A 103 -3.30 0.42 19.28
C ILE A 103 -4.56 -0.45 19.36
N ARG A 104 -4.84 -1.09 20.51
CA ARG A 104 -5.99 -1.99 20.71
C ARG A 104 -6.11 -3.10 19.66
N LYS A 105 -4.97 -3.60 19.17
CA LYS A 105 -4.84 -4.70 18.19
C LYS A 105 -3.86 -5.74 18.69
N GLN A 106 -3.94 -6.97 18.16
CA GLN A 106 -3.01 -8.05 18.52
C GLN A 106 -1.60 -7.75 18.02
N PHE A 107 -0.60 -7.94 18.87
CA PHE A 107 0.81 -7.77 18.54
C PHE A 107 1.60 -9.02 18.97
N GLU A 108 2.19 -9.71 18.01
CA GLU A 108 2.84 -11.01 18.19
C GLU A 108 4.27 -10.95 17.65
N GLU A 109 5.10 -11.93 18.02
CA GLU A 109 6.50 -12.02 17.57
C GLU A 109 6.61 -12.02 16.04
N ARG A 110 5.63 -12.58 15.32
CA ARG A 110 5.58 -12.51 13.85
C ARG A 110 5.62 -11.06 13.34
N HIS A 111 4.93 -10.12 14.00
CA HIS A 111 4.89 -8.71 13.58
C HIS A 111 6.24 -8.04 13.87
N LEU A 112 6.92 -8.43 14.96
CA LEU A 112 8.29 -8.01 15.22
C LEU A 112 9.25 -8.50 14.13
N GLY A 113 9.09 -9.76 13.70
CA GLY A 113 9.82 -10.31 12.55
C GLY A 113 9.54 -9.54 11.25
N GLN A 114 8.30 -9.14 10.99
CA GLN A 114 7.94 -8.31 9.83
C GLN A 114 8.57 -6.92 9.91
N ILE A 115 8.53 -6.26 11.07
CA ILE A 115 9.20 -4.97 11.31
C ILE A 115 10.71 -5.10 11.06
N LYS A 116 11.33 -6.17 11.55
CA LYS A 116 12.75 -6.46 11.32
C LYS A 116 13.05 -6.72 9.84
N ALA A 117 12.17 -7.38 9.09
CA ALA A 117 12.32 -7.56 7.65
C ALA A 117 12.27 -6.23 6.88
N VAL A 118 11.33 -5.34 7.24
CA VAL A 118 11.17 -4.02 6.58
C VAL A 118 12.30 -3.06 6.94
N PHE A 119 12.80 -3.10 8.18
CA PHE A 119 13.86 -2.22 8.64
C PHE A 119 14.91 -3.01 9.44
N PRO A 120 15.79 -3.78 8.78
CA PRO A 120 16.77 -4.63 9.44
C PRO A 120 17.74 -3.88 10.36
N ALA A 121 18.10 -2.65 10.03
CA ALA A 121 19.01 -1.84 10.84
C ALA A 121 18.34 -1.11 12.02
N SER A 122 17.04 -1.31 12.27
CA SER A 122 16.29 -0.54 13.29
C SER A 122 16.54 -0.97 14.73
N TYR A 123 16.64 -2.28 14.96
CA TYR A 123 16.77 -2.89 16.28
C TYR A 123 17.76 -4.06 16.29
N THR A 124 18.48 -4.19 17.39
CA THR A 124 19.21 -5.40 17.78
C THR A 124 18.28 -6.24 18.65
N LEU A 125 18.07 -7.49 18.26
CA LEU A 125 17.21 -8.43 18.98
C LEU A 125 18.10 -9.47 19.65
N ARG A 126 17.90 -9.73 20.94
CA ARG A 126 18.73 -10.68 21.71
C ARG A 126 17.85 -11.57 22.60
N GLN A 127 18.41 -12.69 23.01
CA GLN A 127 17.83 -13.52 24.07
C GLN A 127 18.65 -13.36 25.34
N GLU A 128 18.04 -12.80 26.37
CA GLU A 128 18.71 -12.43 27.62
C GLU A 128 18.07 -13.13 28.83
N LYS A 129 18.91 -13.46 29.81
CA LYS A 129 18.52 -14.04 31.09
C LYS A 129 18.58 -13.00 32.19
N ASN A 130 17.88 -13.25 33.29
CA ASN A 130 17.95 -12.48 34.54
C ASN A 130 17.47 -11.02 34.42
N ILE A 131 16.62 -10.69 33.46
CA ILE A 131 16.03 -9.35 33.35
C ILE A 131 15.06 -9.15 34.53
N PRO A 132 15.17 -8.05 35.30
CA PRO A 132 14.26 -7.79 36.41
C PRO A 132 12.82 -7.59 35.90
N THR A 133 11.92 -8.49 36.25
CA THR A 133 10.47 -8.34 36.06
C THR A 133 9.83 -7.81 37.35
N PHE A 134 9.19 -6.65 37.28
CA PHE A 134 8.41 -6.10 38.40
C PHE A 134 7.19 -7.00 38.68
N GLY A 135 7.02 -7.45 39.92
CA GLY A 135 5.89 -8.30 40.35
C GLY A 135 6.13 -9.82 40.36
N GLY A 136 7.32 -10.30 39.99
CA GLY A 136 7.68 -11.72 40.04
C GLY A 136 8.01 -12.22 41.45
N GLY A 137 7.00 -12.40 42.30
CA GLY A 137 7.15 -13.12 43.56
C GLY A 137 7.47 -14.60 43.33
N GLY A 138 8.66 -15.05 43.75
CA GLY A 138 9.00 -16.47 43.90
C GLY A 138 9.86 -17.08 42.80
N GLY A 139 11.14 -17.31 43.13
CA GLY A 139 12.08 -18.39 42.74
C GLY A 139 12.21 -18.94 41.31
N SER A 140 11.15 -19.02 40.50
CA SER A 140 11.07 -19.86 39.30
C SER A 140 11.27 -19.09 37.98
N GLN A 141 10.96 -17.80 37.92
CA GLN A 141 11.09 -16.96 36.72
C GLN A 141 12.54 -16.47 36.45
N ARG A 142 13.47 -16.70 37.37
CA ARG A 142 14.84 -16.15 37.32
C ARG A 142 15.77 -16.83 36.29
N ARG A 143 15.26 -17.76 35.47
CA ARG A 143 16.08 -18.55 34.53
C ARG A 143 15.54 -18.60 33.09
N SER A 144 14.36 -18.05 32.81
CA SER A 144 13.81 -18.06 31.46
C SER A 144 14.46 -16.97 30.59
N TYR A 145 14.83 -17.34 29.36
CA TYR A 145 15.24 -16.41 28.33
C TYR A 145 14.06 -15.53 27.92
N GLN A 146 14.30 -14.22 27.78
CA GLN A 146 13.34 -13.26 27.26
C GLN A 146 13.94 -12.50 26.06
N LEU A 147 13.13 -12.37 25.01
CA LEU A 147 13.49 -11.60 23.83
C LEU A 147 13.58 -10.12 24.20
N THR A 148 14.74 -9.50 24.01
CA THR A 148 14.97 -8.07 24.21
C THR A 148 15.08 -7.34 22.89
N VAL A 149 14.59 -6.10 22.89
CA VAL A 149 14.57 -5.20 21.74
C VAL A 149 15.38 -3.95 22.07
N GLU A 150 16.53 -3.79 21.43
CA GLU A 150 17.41 -2.64 21.64
C GLU A 150 17.42 -1.75 20.37
N PRO A 151 17.12 -0.45 20.46
CA PRO A 151 17.15 0.44 19.31
C PRO A 151 18.60 0.72 18.86
N VAL A 152 18.84 0.66 17.55
CA VAL A 152 20.13 1.05 16.96
C VAL A 152 20.07 2.54 16.61
N LEU A 153 20.99 3.33 17.19
CA LEU A 153 21.02 4.79 17.08
C LEU A 153 22.20 5.36 16.29
N GLY A 154 23.00 4.50 15.65
CA GLY A 154 24.21 4.88 14.92
C GLY A 154 25.39 5.19 15.86
N ALA A 155 26.62 4.99 15.39
CA ALA A 155 27.81 5.24 16.19
C ALA A 155 27.93 6.75 16.50
N GLY A 156 27.78 7.11 17.76
CA GLY A 156 28.21 8.42 18.25
C GLY A 156 29.72 8.39 18.43
N THR A 157 30.42 9.38 17.90
CA THR A 157 31.80 9.67 18.30
C THR A 157 31.87 9.76 19.83
N CYS A 158 32.98 9.35 20.44
CA CYS A 158 33.17 9.22 21.90
C CYS A 158 32.85 10.47 22.76
N LEU A 159 32.56 11.61 22.12
CA LEU A 159 32.20 12.90 22.71
C LEU A 159 30.68 13.22 22.65
N ALA A 160 29.85 12.32 22.11
CA ALA A 160 28.41 12.56 21.98
C ALA A 160 27.66 12.33 23.31
N PRO A 161 26.63 13.14 23.63
CA PRO A 161 25.78 12.94 24.80
C PRO A 161 25.10 11.57 24.80
N PRO A 162 24.57 11.10 25.96
CA PRO A 162 23.88 9.83 26.08
C PRO A 162 22.86 9.67 24.94
N GLN A 163 23.03 8.61 24.15
CA GLN A 163 22.14 8.39 23.02
C GLN A 163 20.73 8.15 23.56
N SER A 164 19.78 8.95 23.12
CA SER A 164 18.37 8.83 23.48
C SER A 164 17.53 8.74 22.21
N LEU A 165 16.41 8.02 22.30
CA LEU A 165 15.34 8.05 21.31
C LEU A 165 14.56 9.35 21.48
N SER A 166 15.11 10.45 20.94
CA SER A 166 14.46 11.76 20.92
C SER A 166 13.28 11.79 19.94
N ALA A 167 12.41 12.80 20.06
CA ALA A 167 11.29 12.98 19.13
C ALA A 167 11.74 13.08 17.66
N SER A 168 12.85 13.77 17.38
CA SER A 168 13.40 13.89 16.02
C SER A 168 13.85 12.53 15.46
N ARG A 169 14.47 11.69 16.29
CA ARG A 169 14.88 10.32 15.92
C ARG A 169 13.67 9.42 15.63
N LEU A 170 12.63 9.47 16.48
CA LEU A 170 11.40 8.72 16.24
C LEU A 170 10.74 9.12 14.91
N MET A 171 10.76 10.42 14.56
CA MET A 171 10.26 10.90 13.27
C MET A 171 11.11 10.42 12.09
N GLU A 172 12.45 10.44 12.21
CA GLU A 172 13.37 9.94 11.18
C GLU A 172 13.18 8.43 10.93
N ARG A 173 13.08 7.66 12.00
CA ARG A 173 12.82 6.21 11.95
C ARG A 173 11.46 5.91 11.32
N ARG A 174 10.41 6.66 11.67
CA ARG A 174 9.08 6.58 11.04
C ARG A 174 9.14 6.86 9.54
N LYS A 175 9.83 7.92 9.12
CA LYS A 175 10.01 8.26 7.70
C LYS A 175 10.74 7.14 6.95
N THR A 176 11.80 6.60 7.55
CA THR A 176 12.58 5.49 6.98
C THR A 176 11.74 4.23 6.82
N PHE A 177 10.99 3.85 7.86
CA PHE A 177 10.09 2.70 7.82
C PHE A 177 9.01 2.85 6.74
N SER A 178 8.36 4.01 6.68
CA SER A 178 7.36 4.33 5.65
C SER A 178 7.94 4.25 4.24
N ARG A 179 9.13 4.83 4.03
CA ARG A 179 9.85 4.74 2.74
C ARG A 179 10.15 3.29 2.35
N ASN A 180 10.62 2.47 3.29
CA ASN A 180 10.92 1.06 3.01
C ASN A 180 9.66 0.29 2.61
N LEU A 181 8.52 0.51 3.29
CA LEU A 181 7.24 -0.08 2.89
C LEU A 181 6.82 0.35 1.49
N VAL A 182 6.95 1.63 1.15
CA VAL A 182 6.65 2.13 -0.20
C VAL A 182 7.55 1.46 -1.24
N ASN A 183 8.85 1.28 -0.95
CA ASN A 183 9.78 0.61 -1.86
C ASN A 183 9.39 -0.84 -2.13
N ILE A 184 8.95 -1.59 -1.11
CA ILE A 184 8.43 -2.96 -1.30
C ILE A 184 7.22 -2.94 -2.26
N VAL A 185 6.30 -1.97 -2.09
CA VAL A 185 5.15 -1.84 -3.02
C VAL A 185 5.60 -1.44 -4.42
N LYS A 186 6.64 -0.62 -4.56
CA LYS A 186 7.23 -0.25 -5.87
C LYS A 186 7.80 -1.47 -6.60
N GLU A 187 8.41 -2.41 -5.90
CA GLU A 187 8.90 -3.66 -6.52
C GLU A 187 7.75 -4.47 -7.13
N HIS A 188 6.64 -4.61 -6.39
CA HIS A 188 5.43 -5.28 -6.90
C HIS A 188 4.76 -4.51 -8.04
N HIS A 189 4.74 -3.18 -7.96
CA HIS A 189 4.20 -2.32 -9.01
C HIS A 189 5.05 -2.40 -10.28
N LYS A 190 6.38 -2.43 -10.17
CA LYS A 190 7.31 -2.63 -11.29
C LYS A 190 7.06 -3.97 -11.99
N ALA A 191 6.90 -5.05 -11.23
CA ALA A 191 6.55 -6.35 -11.79
C ALA A 191 5.19 -6.34 -12.50
N PHE A 192 4.20 -5.63 -11.94
CA PHE A 192 2.89 -5.43 -12.57
C PHE A 192 3.01 -4.65 -13.90
N LEU A 193 3.76 -3.55 -13.92
CA LEU A 193 3.95 -2.74 -15.13
C LEU A 193 4.65 -3.52 -16.26
N ALA A 194 5.64 -4.35 -15.92
CA ALA A 194 6.33 -5.21 -16.87
C ALA A 194 5.41 -6.27 -17.50
N ALA A 195 4.37 -6.69 -16.77
CA ALA A 195 3.37 -7.67 -17.24
C ALA A 195 2.25 -7.05 -18.10
N LEU A 196 2.18 -5.72 -18.24
CA LEU A 196 1.19 -5.05 -19.08
C LEU A 196 1.48 -5.23 -20.57
N GLN A 197 0.44 -5.05 -21.40
CA GLN A 197 0.56 -5.00 -22.86
C GLN A 197 0.13 -3.60 -23.35
N PRO A 198 1.05 -2.75 -23.84
CA PRO A 198 2.50 -2.94 -23.91
C PRO A 198 3.19 -2.89 -22.53
N PRO A 199 4.37 -3.51 -22.39
CA PRO A 199 5.16 -3.41 -21.16
C PRO A 199 5.51 -1.96 -20.86
N MET A 200 5.34 -1.56 -19.61
CA MET A 200 5.67 -0.21 -19.16
C MET A 200 6.84 -0.26 -18.19
N GLU A 201 7.74 0.71 -18.29
CA GLU A 201 8.82 0.90 -17.33
C GLU A 201 8.85 2.36 -16.88
N ILE A 202 8.83 2.56 -15.57
CA ILE A 202 8.83 3.89 -14.96
C ILE A 202 9.94 3.92 -13.91
N PRO A 203 10.87 4.88 -13.97
CA PRO A 203 11.89 5.04 -12.95
C PRO A 203 11.26 5.31 -11.58
N GLU A 204 11.68 4.57 -10.55
CA GLU A 204 11.09 4.60 -9.22
C GLU A 204 11.12 5.98 -8.55
N HIS A 205 12.08 6.84 -8.92
CA HIS A 205 12.23 8.19 -8.39
C HIS A 205 11.25 9.19 -9.02
N LYS A 206 10.68 8.89 -10.19
CA LYS A 206 9.68 9.74 -10.87
C LYS A 206 8.25 9.33 -10.58
N LEU A 207 8.05 8.20 -9.92
CA LEU A 207 6.72 7.67 -9.65
C LEU A 207 6.02 8.52 -8.57
N THR A 208 4.94 9.21 -8.95
CA THR A 208 4.16 10.05 -8.02
C THR A 208 2.88 9.36 -7.53
N ARG A 209 2.35 8.40 -8.30
CA ARG A 209 1.16 7.60 -7.98
C ARG A 209 1.23 6.20 -8.57
N TRP A 210 0.40 5.30 -8.05
CA TRP A 210 0.22 3.97 -8.61
C TRP A 210 -0.54 4.00 -9.93
N HIS A 211 -0.33 2.96 -10.74
CA HIS A 211 -1.13 2.73 -11.93
C HIS A 211 -2.61 2.50 -11.54
N PRO A 212 -3.62 3.09 -12.22
CA PRO A 212 -5.03 2.98 -11.80
C PRO A 212 -5.57 1.54 -11.71
N ARG A 213 -5.07 0.64 -12.56
CA ARG A 213 -5.40 -0.81 -12.53
C ARG A 213 -4.55 -1.63 -11.54
N PHE A 214 -3.61 -1.02 -10.83
CA PHE A 214 -2.78 -1.75 -9.87
C PHE A 214 -3.58 -1.97 -8.58
N ASN A 215 -3.76 -3.24 -8.20
CA ASN A 215 -4.44 -3.59 -6.96
C ASN A 215 -3.47 -3.47 -5.77
N VAL A 216 -3.40 -2.28 -5.17
CA VAL A 216 -2.52 -1.97 -4.03
C VAL A 216 -2.77 -2.92 -2.85
N ASP A 217 -4.02 -3.15 -2.45
CA ASP A 217 -4.36 -4.05 -1.34
C ASP A 217 -4.18 -5.55 -1.69
N GLY A 218 -3.88 -5.86 -2.96
CA GLY A 218 -3.56 -7.20 -3.43
C GLY A 218 -2.11 -7.62 -3.19
N VAL A 219 -1.24 -6.71 -2.75
CA VAL A 219 0.19 -6.96 -2.52
C VAL A 219 0.40 -8.09 -1.47
N PRO A 220 1.40 -8.98 -1.67
CA PRO A 220 1.74 -10.03 -0.71
C PRO A 220 2.09 -9.50 0.68
N ASP A 221 1.83 -10.31 1.70
CA ASP A 221 2.22 -9.99 3.07
C ASP A 221 3.74 -10.08 3.23
N ILE A 222 4.30 -9.30 4.16
CA ILE A 222 5.74 -9.27 4.42
C ILE A 222 6.13 -10.56 5.14
N ILE A 223 7.12 -11.26 4.59
CA ILE A 223 7.66 -12.47 5.20
C ILE A 223 8.44 -12.07 6.47
N PRO A 224 8.08 -12.59 7.66
CA PRO A 224 8.78 -12.25 8.90
C PRO A 224 10.25 -12.69 8.86
N ALA A 225 11.16 -11.81 9.28
CA ALA A 225 12.55 -12.18 9.50
C ALA A 225 12.68 -13.14 10.68
N ALA A 226 13.66 -14.05 10.62
CA ALA A 226 13.95 -14.97 11.71
C ALA A 226 14.35 -14.20 12.98
N LEU A 227 13.72 -14.56 14.10
CA LEU A 227 14.00 -13.98 15.41
C LEU A 227 14.96 -14.89 16.19
N PRO A 228 15.82 -14.32 17.06
CA PRO A 228 16.73 -15.11 17.88
C PRO A 228 15.94 -16.02 18.82
N GLN A 229 16.16 -17.32 18.68
CA GLN A 229 15.56 -18.33 19.55
C GLN A 229 16.36 -18.46 20.84
N ALA A 230 15.69 -18.81 21.93
CA ALA A 230 16.38 -19.14 23.17
C ALA A 230 17.34 -20.31 22.89
N PRO A 231 18.60 -20.25 23.38
CA PRO A 231 19.48 -21.40 23.36
C PRO A 231 18.73 -22.59 23.95
N GLN A 232 18.65 -23.70 23.21
CA GLN A 232 18.16 -24.95 23.77
C GLN A 232 19.10 -25.32 24.91
N GLU A 233 18.67 -25.09 26.15
CA GLU A 233 19.29 -25.78 27.26
C GLU A 233 18.93 -27.24 27.06
N ASP A 234 19.94 -28.10 26.90
CA ASP A 234 19.78 -29.56 26.96
C ASP A 234 19.23 -29.90 28.34
N LYS A 235 17.92 -29.75 28.51
CA LYS A 235 17.19 -30.34 29.62
C LYS A 235 17.31 -31.82 29.37
N ILE A 236 18.23 -32.47 30.07
CA ILE A 236 18.29 -33.92 30.13
C ILE A 236 17.06 -34.36 30.94
N THR A 237 15.89 -34.29 30.29
CA THR A 237 14.59 -34.54 30.92
C THR A 237 14.19 -36.00 30.81
N THR A 238 14.88 -36.77 29.97
CA THR A 238 14.52 -38.16 29.72
C THR A 238 15.67 -39.06 30.14
N ALA A 239 15.37 -40.07 30.97
CA ALA A 239 16.33 -41.11 31.36
C ALA A 239 17.01 -41.76 30.15
N GLN A 240 16.34 -41.77 28.99
CA GLN A 240 16.87 -42.22 27.71
C GLN A 240 18.02 -41.35 27.18
N GLU A 241 18.01 -40.04 27.40
CA GLU A 241 19.11 -39.13 27.01
C GLU A 241 20.29 -39.23 27.99
N MET A 242 20.03 -39.48 29.27
CA MET A 242 21.08 -39.84 30.24
C MET A 242 21.75 -41.16 29.84
N LEU A 243 20.96 -42.15 29.45
CA LEU A 243 21.46 -43.44 28.96
C LEU A 243 22.21 -43.27 27.63
N ALA A 244 21.70 -42.47 26.69
CA ALA A 244 22.35 -42.11 25.42
C ALA A 244 23.75 -41.52 25.62
N ARG A 245 23.91 -40.59 26.58
CA ARG A 245 25.23 -40.03 26.94
C ARG A 245 26.14 -41.01 27.65
N ALA A 246 25.57 -42.01 28.35
CA ALA A 246 26.29 -43.09 29.00
C ALA A 246 26.63 -44.27 28.06
N HIS A 247 26.29 -44.21 26.76
CA HIS A 247 26.68 -45.24 25.78
C HIS A 247 28.20 -45.44 25.65
N GLY A 248 29.02 -44.53 26.18
CA GLY A 248 30.47 -44.74 26.37
C GLY A 248 30.83 -45.75 27.47
N MET A 249 29.84 -46.33 28.17
CA MET A 249 30.03 -47.34 29.24
C MET A 249 29.26 -48.65 28.98
N LEU A 250 28.89 -48.97 27.73
CA LEU A 250 28.19 -50.22 27.39
C LEU A 250 29.06 -51.16 26.53
N THR A 251 28.91 -52.47 26.72
CA THR A 251 29.77 -53.48 26.13
C THR A 251 29.59 -53.63 24.61
N PRO A 252 30.67 -53.94 23.86
CA PRO A 252 30.76 -53.86 22.39
C PRO A 252 29.83 -54.81 21.60
N LYS A 253 29.05 -55.66 22.28
CA LYS A 253 28.14 -56.62 21.64
C LYS A 253 26.77 -56.02 21.30
N MET A 254 26.30 -55.01 22.04
CA MET A 254 24.97 -54.38 21.82
C MET A 254 25.02 -53.33 20.69
N GLU A 255 26.16 -52.67 20.51
CA GLU A 255 26.41 -51.64 19.49
C GLU A 255 26.32 -52.18 18.05
N LYS A 256 26.75 -53.44 17.86
CA LYS A 256 26.64 -54.17 16.58
C LYS A 256 25.23 -54.67 16.24
N ALA A 257 24.31 -54.70 17.21
CA ALA A 257 22.93 -55.12 16.96
C ALA A 257 22.04 -53.94 16.51
N LEU A 258 22.31 -52.72 16.97
CA LEU A 258 21.54 -51.51 16.63
C LEU A 258 21.96 -50.87 15.30
N THR A 259 23.25 -50.95 14.94
CA THR A 259 23.77 -50.51 13.63
C THR A 259 23.15 -51.30 12.47
N ASN A 260 22.86 -52.59 12.66
CA ASN A 260 22.20 -53.43 11.67
C ASN A 260 20.70 -53.13 11.48
N LEU A 261 20.07 -52.41 12.42
CA LEU A 261 18.64 -52.04 12.35
C LEU A 261 18.44 -50.66 11.70
N ALA A 262 19.40 -49.74 11.85
CA ALA A 262 19.41 -48.43 11.19
C ALA A 262 19.75 -48.50 9.68
N LEU A 263 20.56 -49.49 9.26
CA LEU A 263 20.87 -49.73 7.84
C LEU A 263 19.69 -50.30 7.03
N ARG A 264 18.62 -50.78 7.69
CA ARG A 264 17.42 -51.34 7.04
C ARG A 264 16.31 -50.32 6.77
N THR A 265 16.41 -49.11 7.30
CA THR A 265 15.35 -48.08 7.19
C THR A 265 15.67 -46.97 6.18
N ALA A 266 16.78 -47.08 5.44
CA ALA A 266 17.26 -46.07 4.49
C ALA A 266 16.96 -46.39 2.99
N LEU A 267 15.96 -47.24 2.71
CA LEU A 267 15.50 -47.55 1.35
C LEU A 267 14.01 -47.21 1.19
N SER A 268 13.66 -45.93 1.28
CA SER A 268 12.42 -45.40 0.70
C SER A 268 12.51 -43.89 0.55
N SER A 269 12.98 -43.44 -0.62
CA SER A 269 12.84 -42.06 -1.08
C SER A 269 12.64 -42.07 -2.59
N PRO A 270 11.48 -41.61 -3.11
CA PRO A 270 11.28 -41.44 -4.55
C PRO A 270 11.64 -40.01 -5.01
N PRO A 271 12.16 -39.86 -6.25
CA PRO A 271 12.64 -38.60 -6.81
C PRO A 271 11.53 -37.77 -7.48
N ALA A 272 11.73 -36.45 -7.49
CA ALA A 272 10.91 -35.45 -8.18
C ALA A 272 11.22 -35.37 -9.69
N PRO A 273 10.23 -35.08 -10.55
CA PRO A 273 10.50 -34.63 -11.91
C PRO A 273 9.94 -33.23 -12.27
N ALA A 274 10.85 -32.48 -12.91
CA ALA A 274 10.80 -31.40 -13.91
C ALA A 274 9.49 -30.67 -14.30
N SER A 275 9.66 -29.36 -14.47
CA SER A 275 8.70 -28.37 -14.98
C SER A 275 8.59 -28.33 -16.53
N PRO A 276 7.40 -28.02 -17.09
CA PRO A 276 7.26 -27.60 -18.49
C PRO A 276 7.13 -26.07 -18.67
N ARG A 277 7.64 -25.63 -19.82
CA ARG A 277 7.77 -24.27 -20.37
C ARG A 277 6.43 -23.68 -20.86
N PRO A 278 6.21 -22.35 -20.81
CA PRO A 278 4.92 -21.72 -21.14
C PRO A 278 4.67 -21.51 -22.65
N ALA A 279 3.40 -21.63 -23.04
CA ALA A 279 2.84 -21.32 -24.37
C ALA A 279 2.47 -19.82 -24.49
N PRO A 280 2.36 -19.25 -25.72
CA PRO A 280 2.04 -17.84 -25.93
C PRO A 280 0.55 -17.50 -25.69
N PRO A 281 0.21 -16.22 -25.45
CA PRO A 281 -1.14 -15.79 -25.09
C PRO A 281 -2.08 -15.65 -26.29
N ASP A 282 -3.23 -16.31 -26.21
CA ASP A 282 -4.38 -16.11 -27.09
C ASP A 282 -4.97 -14.70 -26.95
N THR A 283 -5.13 -14.00 -28.06
CA THR A 283 -5.90 -12.75 -28.12
C THR A 283 -7.40 -13.05 -28.01
N PRO A 284 -8.18 -12.26 -27.24
CA PRO A 284 -9.61 -12.48 -27.08
C PRO A 284 -10.37 -12.28 -28.41
N ASP A 285 -11.34 -13.15 -28.66
CA ASP A 285 -12.17 -13.22 -29.86
C ASP A 285 -13.01 -11.96 -30.18
N SER A 286 -13.08 -11.01 -29.25
CA SER A 286 -13.82 -9.75 -29.38
C SER A 286 -13.15 -8.70 -30.29
N LEU A 287 -11.96 -8.95 -30.81
CA LEU A 287 -11.20 -8.00 -31.65
C LEU A 287 -11.04 -8.46 -33.11
N ARG A 288 -11.70 -9.55 -33.53
CA ARG A 288 -11.73 -9.97 -34.95
C ARG A 288 -12.43 -8.90 -35.79
N GLY A 289 -11.66 -8.01 -36.41
CA GLY A 289 -12.17 -6.99 -37.34
C GLY A 289 -11.50 -5.63 -37.25
N VAL A 290 -10.74 -5.35 -36.19
CA VAL A 290 -9.92 -4.12 -36.09
C VAL A 290 -8.49 -4.44 -36.51
N SER A 291 -7.89 -3.62 -37.38
CA SER A 291 -6.49 -3.83 -37.80
C SER A 291 -5.55 -3.91 -36.59
N GLN A 292 -4.68 -4.92 -36.56
CA GLN A 292 -3.73 -5.13 -35.46
C GLN A 292 -2.84 -3.88 -35.24
N SER A 293 -2.46 -3.22 -36.32
CA SER A 293 -1.72 -1.95 -36.30
C SER A 293 -2.46 -0.81 -35.60
N LEU A 294 -3.78 -0.72 -35.73
CA LEU A 294 -4.58 0.30 -35.04
C LEU A 294 -4.68 -0.01 -33.54
N LEU A 295 -4.87 -1.28 -33.18
CA LEU A 295 -4.92 -1.72 -31.78
C LEU A 295 -3.59 -1.48 -31.07
N GLU A 296 -2.48 -1.81 -31.71
CA GLU A 296 -1.14 -1.54 -31.18
C GLU A 296 -0.91 -0.05 -30.97
N ARG A 297 -1.31 0.79 -31.94
CA ARG A 297 -1.21 2.24 -31.82
C ARG A 297 -2.08 2.81 -30.69
N ILE A 298 -3.29 2.28 -30.52
CA ILE A 298 -4.18 2.69 -29.41
C ILE A 298 -3.56 2.28 -28.08
N ARG A 299 -3.11 1.03 -27.93
CA ARG A 299 -2.48 0.54 -26.69
C ARG A 299 -1.21 1.31 -26.36
N ALA A 300 -0.37 1.63 -27.35
CA ALA A 300 0.83 2.44 -27.16
C ALA A 300 0.48 3.86 -26.69
N LYS A 301 -0.55 4.48 -27.27
CA LYS A 301 -1.03 5.80 -26.87
C LYS A 301 -1.64 5.81 -25.46
N GLU A 302 -2.40 4.77 -25.10
CA GLU A 302 -2.94 4.57 -23.75
C GLU A 302 -1.82 4.38 -22.73
N ALA A 303 -0.82 3.54 -23.03
CA ALA A 303 0.35 3.34 -22.18
C ALA A 303 1.14 4.64 -21.98
N GLN A 304 1.36 5.43 -23.03
CA GLN A 304 2.02 6.73 -22.93
C GLN A 304 1.23 7.70 -22.04
N LYS A 305 -0.10 7.76 -22.19
CA LYS A 305 -0.97 8.60 -21.35
C LYS A 305 -0.90 8.18 -19.88
N LEU A 306 -0.91 6.87 -19.61
CA LEU A 306 -0.81 6.33 -18.26
C LEU A 306 0.58 6.59 -17.66
N GLN A 307 1.63 6.51 -18.46
CA GLN A 307 2.99 6.83 -18.04
C GLN A 307 3.09 8.30 -17.61
N ALA A 308 2.64 9.23 -18.45
CA ALA A 308 2.61 10.65 -18.12
C ALA A 308 1.82 10.93 -16.84
N LEU A 309 0.65 10.29 -16.69
CA LEU A 309 -0.16 10.42 -15.47
C LEU A 309 0.59 9.94 -14.20
N MET A 310 1.37 8.87 -14.30
CA MET A 310 2.12 8.29 -13.17
C MET A 310 3.38 9.08 -12.80
N THR A 311 3.90 9.90 -13.72
CA THR A 311 5.13 10.70 -13.52
C THR A 311 4.88 12.20 -13.41
N ARG A 312 3.63 12.65 -13.46
CA ARG A 312 3.29 14.08 -13.43
C ARG A 312 3.57 14.68 -12.06
N ASP A 313 4.07 15.92 -12.06
CA ASP A 313 4.32 16.67 -10.84
C ASP A 313 3.02 17.09 -10.15
N PRO A 314 2.99 17.13 -8.80
CA PRO A 314 1.79 17.48 -8.04
C PRO A 314 1.33 18.92 -8.29
N GLU A 315 2.23 19.83 -8.63
CA GLU A 315 1.88 21.23 -8.97
C GLU A 315 1.21 21.34 -10.34
N GLN A 316 1.76 20.64 -11.34
CA GLN A 316 1.14 20.53 -12.67
C GLN A 316 -0.24 19.88 -12.58
N GLU A 317 -0.42 18.90 -11.68
CA GLU A 317 -1.74 18.31 -11.46
C GLU A 317 -2.75 19.28 -10.88
N ARG A 318 -2.38 20.04 -9.85
CA ARG A 318 -3.26 21.08 -9.31
C ARG A 318 -3.62 22.10 -10.38
N ARG A 319 -2.67 22.46 -11.24
CA ARG A 319 -2.92 23.35 -12.39
C ARG A 319 -3.93 22.74 -13.37
N LEU A 320 -3.78 21.47 -13.71
CA LEU A 320 -4.69 20.76 -14.62
C LEU A 320 -6.09 20.57 -14.03
N ASP A 321 -6.21 20.33 -12.73
CA ASP A 321 -7.50 20.29 -12.03
C ASP A 321 -8.21 21.66 -12.06
N MET A 322 -7.46 22.76 -11.88
CA MET A 322 -8.00 24.12 -12.04
C MET A 322 -8.42 24.37 -13.50
N LEU A 323 -7.59 23.98 -14.47
CA LEU A 323 -7.86 24.12 -15.90
C LEU A 323 -9.12 23.35 -16.32
N GLY A 324 -9.34 22.13 -15.81
CA GLY A 324 -10.50 21.31 -16.12
C GLY A 324 -11.83 21.93 -15.70
N ARG A 325 -11.82 22.81 -14.69
CA ARG A 325 -13.02 23.53 -14.21
C ARG A 325 -13.30 24.80 -15.01
N LEU A 326 -12.29 25.37 -15.68
CA LEU A 326 -12.41 26.64 -16.41
C LEU A 326 -13.53 26.66 -17.46
N PRO A 327 -13.81 25.61 -18.26
CA PRO A 327 -14.88 25.68 -19.24
C PRO A 327 -16.27 25.93 -18.63
N GLU A 328 -16.57 25.32 -17.48
CA GLU A 328 -17.81 25.57 -16.75
C GLU A 328 -17.80 26.97 -16.11
N MET A 329 -16.69 27.35 -15.50
CA MET A 329 -16.52 28.66 -14.88
C MET A 329 -16.59 29.80 -15.90
N ALA A 330 -16.17 29.58 -17.14
CA ALA A 330 -16.26 30.56 -18.21
C ALA A 330 -17.72 30.92 -18.52
N ARG A 331 -18.62 29.93 -18.48
CA ARG A 331 -20.06 30.13 -18.66
C ARG A 331 -20.65 30.93 -17.50
N VAL A 332 -20.27 30.59 -16.27
CA VAL A 332 -20.71 31.30 -15.06
C VAL A 332 -20.21 32.74 -15.07
N LEU A 333 -18.92 32.97 -15.35
CA LEU A 333 -18.32 34.29 -15.46
C LEU A 333 -19.07 35.17 -16.47
N ARG A 334 -19.36 34.64 -17.66
CA ARG A 334 -20.16 35.36 -18.68
C ARG A 334 -21.55 35.72 -18.15
N SER A 335 -22.24 34.78 -17.50
CA SER A 335 -23.58 35.04 -16.93
C SER A 335 -23.57 36.13 -15.86
N VAL A 336 -22.55 36.18 -15.00
CA VAL A 336 -22.38 37.24 -13.98
C VAL A 336 -22.23 38.61 -14.63
N PHE A 337 -21.39 38.73 -15.67
CA PHE A 337 -21.19 40.00 -16.39
C PHE A 337 -22.41 40.44 -17.22
N VAL A 338 -23.21 39.48 -17.71
CA VAL A 338 -24.49 39.78 -18.38
C VAL A 338 -25.51 40.31 -17.37
N ALA A 339 -25.59 39.70 -16.18
CA ALA A 339 -26.51 40.13 -15.11
C ALA A 339 -26.16 41.52 -14.55
N GLU A 340 -24.88 41.79 -14.29
CA GLU A 340 -24.41 43.06 -13.69
C GLU A 340 -24.41 44.22 -14.69
N LYS A 341 -24.47 43.95 -16.01
CA LYS A 341 -24.45 44.93 -17.10
C LYS A 341 -23.25 45.90 -17.11
N LYS A 342 -22.23 45.72 -16.25
CA LYS A 342 -20.95 46.48 -16.23
C LYS A 342 -19.80 45.76 -16.97
N PRO A 343 -18.96 46.47 -17.76
CA PRO A 343 -17.87 45.85 -18.52
C PRO A 343 -16.67 45.47 -17.63
N ALA A 344 -16.59 46.05 -16.44
CA ALA A 344 -15.60 45.73 -15.42
C ALA A 344 -16.25 45.65 -14.03
N LEU A 345 -15.76 44.75 -13.20
CA LEU A 345 -16.20 44.53 -11.83
C LEU A 345 -14.99 44.44 -10.90
N PRO A 346 -15.10 44.84 -9.61
CA PRO A 346 -14.07 44.51 -8.63
C PRO A 346 -13.89 42.98 -8.56
N LEU A 347 -12.64 42.54 -8.50
CA LEU A 347 -12.28 41.12 -8.52
C LEU A 347 -12.94 40.35 -7.36
N GLU A 348 -13.02 40.97 -6.19
CA GLU A 348 -13.67 40.42 -4.99
C GLU A 348 -15.18 40.22 -5.22
N VAL A 349 -15.86 41.22 -5.82
CA VAL A 349 -17.30 41.15 -6.12
C VAL A 349 -17.59 40.09 -7.17
N ALA A 350 -16.76 40.00 -8.22
CA ALA A 350 -16.87 38.97 -9.24
C ALA A 350 -16.65 37.57 -8.62
N GLY A 351 -15.66 37.42 -7.75
CA GLY A 351 -15.39 36.19 -7.01
C GLY A 351 -16.58 35.74 -6.17
N GLN A 352 -17.16 36.63 -5.37
CA GLN A 352 -18.33 36.34 -4.53
C GLN A 352 -19.56 35.93 -5.36
N ARG A 353 -19.82 36.63 -6.47
CA ARG A 353 -20.94 36.31 -7.39
C ARG A 353 -20.74 34.98 -8.09
N MET A 354 -19.50 34.66 -8.48
CA MET A 354 -19.17 33.36 -9.06
C MET A 354 -19.31 32.23 -8.04
N VAL A 355 -18.88 32.41 -6.78
CA VAL A 355 -19.08 31.40 -5.73
C VAL A 355 -20.56 31.14 -5.49
N ALA A 356 -21.41 32.18 -5.49
CA ALA A 356 -22.85 32.03 -5.34
C ALA A 356 -23.52 31.33 -6.55
N SER A 357 -22.92 31.40 -7.73
CA SER A 357 -23.48 30.87 -8.98
C SER A 357 -22.85 29.54 -9.43
N CYS A 358 -21.69 29.17 -8.87
CA CYS A 358 -21.00 27.93 -9.17
C CYS A 358 -21.63 26.78 -8.37
N ARG A 359 -21.76 25.61 -9.02
CA ARG A 359 -22.20 24.37 -8.34
C ARG A 359 -21.13 23.78 -7.41
N ALA A 360 -19.86 24.17 -7.58
CA ALA A 360 -18.76 23.72 -6.76
C ALA A 360 -18.65 24.57 -5.48
N LEU A 361 -18.57 23.90 -4.31
CA LEU A 361 -18.24 24.57 -3.05
C LEU A 361 -16.79 25.07 -3.12
N MET A 362 -16.59 26.37 -3.32
CA MET A 362 -15.27 26.98 -3.40
C MET A 362 -15.19 28.21 -2.51
N THR A 363 -14.02 28.45 -1.95
CA THR A 363 -13.74 29.68 -1.20
C THR A 363 -13.52 30.85 -2.18
N PRO A 364 -13.83 32.11 -1.79
CA PRO A 364 -13.59 33.27 -2.65
C PRO A 364 -12.11 33.41 -3.04
N GLY A 365 -11.17 33.03 -2.17
CA GLY A 365 -9.74 33.02 -2.47
C GLY A 365 -9.32 31.97 -3.52
N GLU A 366 -9.99 30.81 -3.57
CA GLU A 366 -9.77 29.85 -4.65
C GLU A 366 -10.37 30.34 -5.97
N MET A 367 -11.55 30.96 -5.92
CA MET A 367 -12.20 31.55 -7.10
C MET A 367 -11.32 32.62 -7.75
N GLU A 368 -10.69 33.46 -6.92
CA GLU A 368 -9.78 34.50 -7.38
C GLU A 368 -8.56 33.92 -8.14
N LYS A 369 -8.03 32.77 -7.71
CA LYS A 369 -6.96 32.06 -8.43
C LYS A 369 -7.40 31.61 -9.82
N HIS A 370 -8.63 31.13 -9.96
CA HIS A 370 -9.18 30.75 -11.27
C HIS A 370 -9.41 31.97 -12.16
N LEU A 371 -9.83 33.11 -11.59
CA LEU A 371 -9.95 34.37 -12.34
C LEU A 371 -8.60 34.88 -12.85
N ARG A 372 -7.54 34.77 -12.04
CA ARG A 372 -6.17 35.03 -12.48
C ARG A 372 -5.72 34.07 -13.59
N LEU A 373 -6.07 32.78 -13.46
CA LEU A 373 -5.77 31.77 -14.48
C LEU A 373 -6.45 32.09 -15.82
N PHE A 374 -7.68 32.61 -15.81
CA PHE A 374 -8.34 33.09 -17.04
C PHE A 374 -7.58 34.22 -17.71
N ALA A 375 -7.09 35.21 -16.94
CA ALA A 375 -6.33 36.33 -17.48
C ALA A 375 -4.96 35.91 -18.03
N GLU A 376 -4.33 34.90 -17.44
CA GLU A 376 -3.07 34.31 -17.94
C GLU A 376 -3.28 33.59 -19.28
N LEU A 377 -4.34 32.79 -19.40
CA LEU A 377 -4.56 31.92 -20.56
C LEU A 377 -5.24 32.64 -21.74
N LEU A 378 -6.11 33.60 -21.44
CA LEU A 378 -6.96 34.31 -22.39
C LEU A 378 -6.93 35.82 -22.12
N PRO A 379 -5.78 36.50 -22.31
CA PRO A 379 -5.65 37.94 -22.08
C PRO A 379 -6.57 38.76 -22.99
N ASP A 380 -6.93 38.23 -24.17
CA ASP A 380 -7.87 38.84 -25.11
C ASP A 380 -9.31 38.91 -24.56
N TRP A 381 -9.68 37.97 -23.68
CA TRP A 381 -11.03 37.81 -23.18
C TRP A 381 -11.21 38.36 -21.75
N VAL A 382 -10.24 38.06 -20.87
CA VAL A 382 -10.24 38.48 -19.47
C VAL A 382 -8.97 39.27 -19.20
N SER A 383 -9.12 40.51 -18.72
CA SER A 383 -7.99 41.33 -18.29
C SER A 383 -8.16 41.76 -16.83
N ILE A 384 -7.10 41.61 -16.04
CA ILE A 384 -7.04 42.04 -14.64
C ILE A 384 -6.26 43.35 -14.57
N LEU A 385 -6.88 44.37 -13.98
CA LEU A 385 -6.36 45.73 -13.90
C LEU A 385 -6.29 46.16 -12.44
N PRO A 386 -5.08 46.29 -11.85
CA PRO A 386 -4.93 46.88 -10.52
C PRO A 386 -5.11 48.40 -10.61
N ILE A 387 -6.08 48.96 -9.88
CA ILE A 387 -6.34 50.40 -9.82
C ILE A 387 -6.33 50.83 -8.35
N ARG A 388 -5.30 51.59 -7.96
CA ARG A 388 -5.06 52.05 -6.58
C ARG A 388 -4.92 50.86 -5.60
N GLN A 389 -5.90 50.65 -4.71
CA GLN A 389 -5.93 49.57 -3.73
C GLN A 389 -6.86 48.41 -4.14
N GLU A 390 -7.60 48.55 -5.25
CA GLU A 390 -8.56 47.55 -5.69
C GLU A 390 -8.15 46.93 -7.03
N THR A 391 -8.39 45.63 -7.17
CA THR A 391 -8.14 44.91 -8.42
C THR A 391 -9.45 44.75 -9.16
N TYR A 392 -9.51 45.17 -10.42
CA TYR A 392 -10.68 45.04 -11.29
C TYR A 392 -10.47 43.95 -12.33
N ILE A 393 -11.55 43.26 -12.68
CA ILE A 393 -11.62 42.30 -13.79
C ILE A 393 -12.52 42.88 -14.88
N LYS A 394 -11.99 42.97 -16.10
CA LYS A 394 -12.72 43.39 -17.30
C LYS A 394 -12.91 42.17 -18.21
N LEU A 395 -14.12 42.05 -18.75
CA LEU A 395 -14.52 40.96 -19.63
C LEU A 395 -14.91 41.53 -21.00
N ASP A 396 -14.38 40.95 -22.08
CA ASP A 396 -14.94 41.20 -23.41
C ASP A 396 -16.22 40.38 -23.62
N ARG A 397 -17.32 41.08 -23.92
CA ARG A 397 -18.65 40.48 -24.12
C ARG A 397 -18.87 39.99 -25.54
N ASN A 398 -18.08 40.50 -26.48
CA ASN A 398 -18.28 40.27 -27.90
C ASN A 398 -17.64 38.96 -28.38
N THR A 399 -16.80 38.34 -27.57
CA THR A 399 -16.15 37.08 -27.88
C THR A 399 -17.13 35.91 -27.79
N ASP A 400 -17.08 34.95 -28.72
CA ASP A 400 -17.92 33.76 -28.70
C ASP A 400 -17.48 32.75 -27.62
N LEU A 401 -18.45 32.26 -26.83
CA LEU A 401 -18.18 31.31 -25.75
C LEU A 401 -17.65 29.97 -26.27
N ASN A 402 -18.10 29.53 -27.44
CA ASN A 402 -17.65 28.28 -28.05
C ASN A 402 -16.16 28.36 -28.41
N LEU A 403 -15.72 29.48 -29.00
CA LEU A 403 -14.31 29.74 -29.31
C LEU A 403 -13.46 29.76 -28.04
N ILE A 404 -13.96 30.37 -26.96
CA ILE A 404 -13.29 30.36 -25.66
C ILE A 404 -13.16 28.94 -25.12
N THR A 405 -14.22 28.12 -25.17
CA THR A 405 -14.16 26.73 -24.70
C THR A 405 -13.22 25.87 -25.54
N GLU A 406 -13.14 26.10 -26.84
CA GLU A 406 -12.17 25.42 -27.72
C GLU A 406 -10.73 25.83 -27.40
N ARG A 407 -10.47 27.14 -27.22
CA ARG A 407 -9.15 27.64 -26.80
C ARG A 407 -8.75 27.06 -25.45
N LEU A 408 -9.66 27.03 -24.47
CA LEU A 408 -9.41 26.38 -23.18
C LEU A 408 -9.13 24.87 -23.35
N ALA A 409 -9.88 24.17 -24.20
CA ALA A 409 -9.63 22.76 -24.49
C ALA A 409 -8.29 22.51 -25.19
N THR A 410 -7.82 23.44 -26.05
CA THR A 410 -6.46 23.37 -26.60
C THR A 410 -5.39 23.57 -25.53
N ARG A 411 -5.57 24.55 -24.63
CA ARG A 411 -4.64 24.79 -23.51
C ARG A 411 -4.59 23.61 -22.54
N ILE A 412 -5.74 23.01 -22.20
CA ILE A 412 -5.79 21.80 -21.38
C ILE A 412 -4.98 20.67 -22.03
N ARG A 413 -5.14 20.45 -23.35
CA ARG A 413 -4.38 19.42 -24.08
C ARG A 413 -2.89 19.70 -24.19
N GLU A 414 -2.49 20.97 -24.28
CA GLU A 414 -1.08 21.39 -24.24
C GLU A 414 -0.48 21.10 -22.87
N GLU A 415 -1.16 21.49 -21.79
CA GLU A 415 -0.70 21.29 -20.42
C GLU A 415 -0.73 19.80 -20.01
N GLU A 416 -1.64 18.98 -20.56
CA GLU A 416 -1.64 17.51 -20.39
C GLU A 416 -0.45 16.82 -21.09
N ARG A 417 0.21 17.50 -22.03
CA ARG A 417 1.35 16.97 -22.79
C ARG A 417 2.71 17.36 -22.20
N LEU A 418 2.73 18.39 -21.35
CA LEU A 418 3.89 18.80 -20.55
C LEU A 418 4.07 17.84 -19.37
#